data_AF-A0A9N8HLW0-F1
#
_entry.id   AF-A0A9N8HLW0-F1
#
_cell.length_a   1.000
_cell.length_b   1.000
_cell.length_c   1.000
_cell.angle_alpha   90.00
_cell.angle_beta   90.00
_cell.angle_gamma   90.00
#
_symmetry.space_group_name_H-M   'P 1'
#
loop_
_entity.id
_entity.type
_entity.pdbx_description
1 polymer ?
#
loop_
_entity_poly.entity_id
_entity_poly.type
_entity_poly.pdbx_seq_one_letter_code
_entity_poly.pdbx_strand_id
1 'polypeptide(L)'
;MRLKRSRRKNQGQQDVEVSDSTLSNNQSIARLAVLLLGCVLFVMASCGYRYYLNDVGAIIEQTLKNPKQGDNEEDTNGEEEETPLDGRTTIETIPHNLYTPNTTIISLSLPSTHQPVLPRYFDCAGHPPSNFGRYWTNLDRESNFRRPIGQCMKSNIQTRKPIMKNCGNYNIWQDLDWYEPPSPRAINATGVCFEPVLYPGALEAMYKAMPNATIINMIQQPREWFRRLPYDIHERWSTWCNPSHGGRFPTEHNLGHYKSFYNRYHQVLRDFVARHAGWQLIEIDLTKPATVIGDQLETKLRIDPLCWVDSTEGNIPLYKQKMPSGVQAITERLPRPNDITFPILVATMEKSGTTTATDYFNCAMGMNTASHQWTMRQHNGDHMNIGKCFEANVLDKRPPLENCGHWRVFAQINLFNADKNDPECYFPALEGGLEAFGQAYPYGTVLLQIRNASTWYSSMKRWSALDRRFATSPGCRQKGLTPHPKATEAMWVDFYETYTKRVRQTMELYPNLNYVEVPLSDKIGPTMDNIFGFSQETNCWKHKNSNPKVEKQH
;
A
#
# COMPACT_ATOMS: atom_id res chain seq x y z
N MET A 1 17.15 4.69 -48.13
CA MET A 1 17.31 3.25 -48.44
C MET A 1 16.65 2.44 -47.33
N ARG A 2 15.54 1.76 -47.61
CA ARG A 2 14.73 1.00 -46.64
C ARG A 2 14.91 -0.50 -46.89
N LEU A 3 15.45 -1.22 -45.91
CA LEU A 3 15.54 -2.68 -45.92
C LEU A 3 14.19 -3.30 -45.53
N LYS A 4 13.57 -4.00 -46.49
CA LYS A 4 12.42 -4.89 -46.26
C LYS A 4 12.94 -6.25 -45.81
N ARG A 5 12.48 -6.74 -44.64
CA ARG A 5 12.66 -8.14 -44.23
C ARG A 5 11.45 -8.96 -44.71
N SER A 6 11.73 -9.98 -45.52
CA SER A 6 10.80 -10.99 -46.00
C SER A 6 10.72 -12.15 -45.00
N ARG A 7 9.51 -12.58 -44.61
CA ARG A 7 9.26 -13.80 -43.84
C ARG A 7 8.78 -14.90 -44.80
N ARG A 8 9.57 -15.97 -44.94
CA ARG A 8 9.16 -17.24 -45.56
C ARG A 8 8.34 -18.05 -44.55
N LYS A 9 7.19 -18.55 -45.00
CA LYS A 9 6.44 -19.66 -44.38
C LYS A 9 6.95 -20.96 -44.99
N ASN A 10 7.26 -21.96 -44.17
CA ASN A 10 7.36 -23.36 -44.59
C ASN A 10 6.33 -24.16 -43.80
N GLN A 11 5.38 -24.76 -44.52
CA GLN A 11 4.60 -25.90 -44.09
C GLN A 11 5.37 -27.15 -44.51
N GLY A 12 5.53 -28.09 -43.58
CA GLY A 12 6.08 -29.42 -43.85
C GLY A 12 5.44 -30.38 -42.85
N GLN A 13 4.54 -31.21 -43.37
CA GLN A 13 3.82 -32.28 -42.68
C GLN A 13 4.65 -33.56 -42.92
N GLN A 14 5.05 -34.24 -41.86
CA GLN A 14 5.70 -35.55 -41.92
C GLN A 14 5.11 -36.43 -40.83
N ASP A 15 4.49 -37.52 -41.28
CA ASP A 15 4.03 -38.64 -40.46
C ASP A 15 5.24 -39.44 -39.96
N VAL A 16 5.21 -39.85 -38.70
CA VAL A 16 6.25 -40.70 -38.07
C VAL A 16 5.60 -41.94 -37.50
N GLU A 17 5.97 -43.09 -38.05
CA GLU A 17 5.74 -44.44 -37.50
C GLU A 17 6.43 -44.60 -36.14
N VAL A 18 5.69 -45.17 -35.19
CA VAL A 18 6.18 -45.53 -33.85
C VAL A 18 6.70 -46.96 -33.90
N SER A 19 7.96 -47.17 -33.55
CA SER A 19 8.50 -48.50 -33.22
C SER A 19 9.00 -48.56 -31.77
N ASP A 20 8.59 -49.62 -31.08
CA ASP A 20 8.89 -49.95 -29.68
C ASP A 20 10.36 -50.34 -29.47
N SER A 21 11.08 -49.62 -28.61
CA SER A 21 12.26 -50.13 -27.90
C SER A 21 12.67 -49.25 -26.71
N THR A 22 12.00 -49.40 -25.56
CA THR A 22 12.48 -48.77 -24.30
C THR A 22 12.31 -49.70 -23.09
N LEU A 23 13.22 -50.66 -22.94
CA LEU A 23 13.40 -51.43 -21.70
C LEU A 23 14.89 -51.75 -21.49
N SER A 24 15.71 -50.72 -21.26
CA SER A 24 17.11 -50.90 -20.82
C SER A 24 17.74 -49.68 -20.11
N ASN A 25 17.14 -48.49 -20.10
CA ASN A 25 17.79 -47.27 -19.59
C ASN A 25 17.42 -46.83 -18.16
N ASN A 26 16.50 -47.53 -17.48
CA ASN A 26 15.99 -47.07 -16.18
C ASN A 26 16.86 -47.46 -14.96
N GLN A 27 17.85 -48.35 -15.09
CA GLN A 27 18.72 -48.72 -13.96
C GLN A 27 19.90 -47.77 -13.74
N SER A 28 20.37 -47.07 -14.78
CA SER A 28 21.53 -46.17 -14.68
C SER A 28 21.17 -44.82 -14.05
N ILE A 29 19.93 -44.33 -14.25
CA ILE A 29 19.46 -43.05 -13.71
C ILE A 29 19.18 -43.16 -12.19
N ALA A 30 18.66 -44.30 -11.73
CA ALA A 30 18.40 -44.53 -10.32
C ALA A 30 19.69 -44.55 -9.47
N ARG A 31 20.80 -45.09 -10.00
CA ARG A 31 22.09 -45.10 -9.29
C ARG A 31 22.73 -43.72 -9.19
N LEU A 32 22.54 -42.86 -10.20
CA LEU A 32 23.05 -41.48 -10.17
C LEU A 32 22.29 -40.61 -9.15
N ALA A 33 20.97 -40.82 -9.03
CA ALA A 33 20.13 -40.09 -8.08
C ALA A 33 20.47 -40.40 -6.61
N VAL A 34 20.79 -41.66 -6.28
CA VAL A 34 21.17 -42.06 -4.91
C VAL A 34 22.53 -41.48 -4.51
N LEU A 35 23.49 -41.40 -5.44
CA LEU A 35 24.81 -40.78 -5.18
C LEU A 35 24.70 -39.26 -4.98
N LEU A 36 23.84 -38.57 -5.73
CA LEU A 36 23.63 -37.13 -5.56
C LEU A 36 22.90 -36.79 -4.25
N LEU A 37 21.92 -37.61 -3.83
CA LEU A 37 21.26 -37.44 -2.53
C LEU A 37 22.20 -37.70 -1.35
N GLY A 38 23.11 -38.68 -1.46
CA GLY A 38 24.12 -38.97 -0.44
C GLY A 38 25.09 -37.80 -0.23
N CYS A 39 25.57 -37.17 -1.31
CA CYS A 39 26.46 -36.01 -1.22
C CYS A 39 25.78 -34.77 -0.60
N VAL A 40 24.51 -34.53 -0.92
CA VAL A 40 23.77 -33.39 -0.35
C VAL A 40 23.53 -33.57 1.14
N LEU A 41 23.19 -34.78 1.58
CA LEU A 41 22.99 -35.07 3.01
C LEU A 41 24.30 -35.01 3.82
N PHE A 42 25.43 -35.41 3.23
CA PHE A 42 26.73 -35.34 3.90
C PHE A 42 27.25 -33.90 4.04
N VAL A 43 27.00 -33.03 3.04
CA VAL A 43 27.37 -31.61 3.11
C VAL A 43 26.48 -30.85 4.12
N MET A 44 25.19 -31.21 4.21
CA MET A 44 24.26 -30.61 5.18
C MET A 44 24.60 -30.99 6.63
N ALA A 45 25.05 -32.23 6.87
CA ALA A 45 25.48 -32.68 8.20
C ALA A 45 26.82 -32.05 8.65
N SER A 46 27.70 -31.70 7.71
CA SER A 46 29.06 -31.24 8.02
C SER A 46 29.17 -29.72 8.22
N CYS A 47 28.29 -28.93 7.60
CA CYS A 47 28.38 -27.46 7.63
C CYS A 47 27.38 -26.78 8.59
N GLY A 48 26.33 -27.48 9.04
CA GLY A 48 25.22 -26.85 9.79
C GLY A 48 25.40 -26.72 11.31
N TYR A 49 26.27 -27.51 11.93
CA TYR A 49 26.23 -27.68 13.39
C TYR A 49 27.33 -26.97 14.19
N ARG A 50 28.37 -26.45 13.53
CA ARG A 50 29.56 -25.92 14.22
C ARG A 50 29.57 -24.42 14.47
N TYR A 51 28.63 -23.67 13.89
CA TYR A 51 28.58 -22.20 14.03
C TYR A 51 27.58 -21.69 15.08
N TYR A 52 26.73 -22.55 15.65
CA TYR A 52 25.63 -22.11 16.53
C TYR A 52 25.87 -22.30 18.03
N LEU A 53 26.86 -23.09 18.45
CA LEU A 53 27.08 -23.40 19.86
C LEU A 53 28.18 -22.59 20.54
N ASN A 54 29.02 -21.87 19.78
CA ASN A 54 30.13 -21.11 20.38
C ASN A 54 29.73 -19.68 20.83
N ASP A 55 28.63 -19.12 20.32
CA ASP A 55 28.19 -17.75 20.69
C ASP A 55 27.16 -17.71 21.83
N VAL A 56 26.45 -18.81 22.11
CA VAL A 56 25.42 -18.85 23.17
C VAL A 56 26.02 -19.22 24.54
N GLY A 57 27.17 -19.90 24.56
CA GLY A 57 27.85 -20.31 25.79
C GLY A 57 28.47 -19.16 26.59
N ALA A 58 28.86 -18.05 25.93
CA ALA A 58 29.57 -16.95 26.58
C ALA A 58 28.66 -15.91 27.27
N ILE A 59 27.35 -15.92 27.00
CA ILE A 59 26.40 -14.90 27.51
C ILE A 59 25.71 -15.36 28.81
N ILE A 60 25.64 -16.68 29.04
CA ILE A 60 24.90 -17.24 30.20
C ILE A 60 25.74 -17.20 31.49
N GLU A 61 27.07 -17.09 31.42
CA GLU A 61 27.94 -17.15 32.61
C GLU A 61 28.16 -15.80 33.32
N GLN A 62 27.73 -14.67 32.73
CA GLN A 62 27.90 -13.34 33.34
C GLN A 62 26.66 -12.77 34.04
N THR A 63 25.49 -13.40 33.93
CA THR A 63 24.22 -12.82 34.42
C THR A 63 23.78 -13.37 35.80
N LEU A 64 24.55 -14.28 36.39
CA LEU A 64 24.22 -14.91 37.68
C LEU A 64 25.26 -14.64 38.77
N LYS A 65 25.58 -13.36 39.05
CA LYS A 65 26.18 -12.96 40.33
C LYS A 65 25.67 -11.59 40.82
N ASN A 66 24.98 -11.65 41.96
CA ASN A 66 24.61 -10.60 42.93
C ASN A 66 23.31 -9.79 42.72
N PRO A 67 22.31 -9.98 43.62
CA PRO A 67 21.29 -8.98 43.91
C PRO A 67 21.81 -8.02 44.99
N LYS A 68 21.57 -6.71 44.82
CA LYS A 68 21.62 -5.76 45.94
C LYS A 68 20.30 -4.99 46.03
N GLN A 69 19.68 -5.23 47.16
CA GLN A 69 18.57 -4.58 47.83
C GLN A 69 18.97 -3.17 48.28
N GLY A 70 18.01 -2.26 48.30
CA GLY A 70 18.19 -0.88 48.77
C GLY A 70 16.87 -0.12 48.73
N ASP A 71 16.13 -0.22 49.83
CA ASP A 71 14.98 0.61 50.17
C ASP A 71 15.42 2.07 50.40
N ASN A 72 14.51 3.02 50.16
CA ASN A 72 14.33 4.23 50.98
C ASN A 72 13.09 5.00 50.49
N GLU A 73 12.07 5.02 51.35
CA GLU A 73 10.97 5.99 51.38
C GLU A 73 11.51 7.35 51.80
N GLU A 74 10.98 8.42 51.20
CA GLU A 74 11.08 9.76 51.77
C GLU A 74 9.77 10.51 51.52
N ASP A 75 9.02 10.70 52.60
CA ASP A 75 7.84 11.56 52.73
C ASP A 75 8.24 13.03 52.64
N THR A 76 7.49 13.82 51.88
CA THR A 76 7.45 15.28 52.06
C THR A 76 6.01 15.79 52.02
N ASN A 77 5.54 16.23 53.19
CA ASN A 77 4.35 17.05 53.38
C ASN A 77 4.65 18.49 52.90
N GLY A 78 3.74 19.07 52.12
CA GLY A 78 3.77 20.47 51.72
C GLY A 78 2.37 21.08 51.88
N GLU A 79 2.31 22.16 52.64
CA GLU A 79 1.13 22.86 53.14
C GLU A 79 0.32 23.55 52.02
N GLU A 80 -1.02 23.48 52.09
CA GLU A 80 -1.96 24.20 51.24
C GLU A 80 -2.28 25.58 51.82
N GLU A 81 -2.05 26.63 51.02
CA GLU A 81 -2.43 28.02 51.32
C GLU A 81 -3.63 28.40 50.44
N GLU A 82 -4.82 28.52 51.05
CA GLU A 82 -6.05 28.94 50.38
C GLU A 82 -6.04 30.46 50.11
N THR A 83 -6.26 30.86 48.86
CA THR A 83 -6.57 32.25 48.49
C THR A 83 -7.94 32.34 47.79
N PRO A 84 -8.65 33.48 47.90
CA PRO A 84 -10.08 33.56 47.62
C PRO A 84 -10.38 33.70 46.13
N LEU A 85 -11.38 32.94 45.65
CA LEU A 85 -11.93 33.01 44.30
C LEU A 85 -12.53 34.39 44.00
N ASP A 86 -12.03 35.04 42.95
CA ASP A 86 -12.74 36.11 42.23
C ASP A 86 -13.28 35.57 40.89
N GLY A 87 -14.57 35.80 40.68
CA GLY A 87 -15.36 35.17 39.62
C GLY A 87 -15.21 35.87 38.28
N ARG A 88 -14.43 35.27 37.36
CA ARG A 88 -14.57 35.50 35.91
C ARG A 88 -13.93 34.36 35.12
N THR A 89 -14.75 33.42 34.67
CA THR A 89 -14.33 32.29 33.82
C THR A 89 -14.03 32.77 32.41
N THR A 90 -12.83 33.29 32.19
CA THR A 90 -12.17 33.14 30.89
C THR A 90 -11.85 31.66 30.73
N ILE A 91 -12.28 31.04 29.63
CA ILE A 91 -11.81 29.71 29.25
C ILE A 91 -10.31 29.87 28.99
N GLU A 92 -9.49 29.64 30.01
CA GLU A 92 -8.06 29.45 29.82
C GLU A 92 -7.90 28.25 28.90
N THR A 93 -7.40 28.50 27.70
CA THR A 93 -6.89 27.45 26.83
C THR A 93 -5.76 26.76 27.59
N ILE A 94 -6.09 25.64 28.24
CA ILE A 94 -5.11 24.76 28.87
C ILE A 94 -4.06 24.46 27.79
N PRO A 95 -2.77 24.72 28.02
CA PRO A 95 -1.74 24.36 27.06
C PRO A 95 -1.68 22.83 26.98
N HIS A 96 -2.37 22.24 26.00
CA HIS A 96 -2.45 20.80 25.73
C HIS A 96 -1.11 20.16 25.27
N ASN A 97 0.04 20.80 25.54
CA ASN A 97 1.35 20.27 25.19
C ASN A 97 1.88 19.37 26.31
N LEU A 98 1.40 18.13 26.40
CA LEU A 98 1.95 17.14 27.33
C LEU A 98 2.48 15.85 26.67
N TYR A 99 2.80 15.89 25.38
CA TYR A 99 3.81 15.01 24.82
C TYR A 99 5.20 15.62 25.04
N THR A 100 6.13 14.89 25.69
CA THR A 100 7.51 15.39 25.77
C THR A 100 8.10 15.36 24.36
N PRO A 101 8.55 16.49 23.79
CA PRO A 101 9.00 16.58 22.39
C PRO A 101 10.13 15.63 22.00
N ASN A 102 10.70 14.90 22.96
CA ASN A 102 11.90 14.10 22.82
C ASN A 102 11.66 12.58 22.74
N THR A 103 10.42 12.10 22.93
CA THR A 103 10.15 10.66 22.82
C THR A 103 9.97 10.28 21.35
N THR A 104 10.67 9.26 20.89
CA THR A 104 10.47 8.71 19.53
C THR A 104 9.39 7.64 19.56
N ILE A 105 8.41 7.76 18.66
CA ILE A 105 7.36 6.76 18.45
C ILE A 105 7.69 5.91 17.23
N ILE A 106 7.50 4.60 17.34
CA ILE A 106 7.72 3.65 16.25
C ILE A 106 6.47 2.76 16.14
N SER A 107 5.78 2.80 15.00
CA SER A 107 4.73 1.86 14.68
C SER A 107 5.32 0.61 14.03
N LEU A 108 5.19 -0.52 14.71
CA LEU A 108 5.60 -1.85 14.24
C LEU A 108 4.37 -2.75 13.99
N SER A 109 3.31 -2.15 13.46
CA SER A 109 2.06 -2.83 13.16
C SER A 109 2.13 -3.53 11.81
N LEU A 110 1.48 -4.68 11.67
CA LEU A 110 1.39 -5.39 10.38
C LEU A 110 0.67 -4.54 9.31
N PRO A 111 0.92 -4.75 8.00
CA PRO A 111 0.14 -4.12 6.95
C PRO A 111 -1.38 -4.35 7.11
N SER A 112 -2.19 -3.41 6.64
CA SER A 112 -3.66 -3.43 6.74
C SER A 112 -4.23 -3.39 8.17
N THR A 113 -3.53 -2.73 9.10
CA THR A 113 -3.98 -2.48 10.48
C THR A 113 -4.33 -1.00 10.71
N HIS A 114 -5.15 -0.38 9.86
CA HIS A 114 -5.52 1.05 9.98
C HIS A 114 -4.34 2.04 10.00
N GLN A 115 -3.27 1.72 9.27
CA GLN A 115 -2.06 2.57 9.17
C GLN A 115 -2.34 4.07 8.94
N PRO A 116 -3.30 4.50 8.08
CA PRO A 116 -3.57 5.92 7.89
C PRO A 116 -4.14 6.68 9.10
N VAL A 117 -4.55 6.00 10.17
CA VAL A 117 -5.11 6.62 11.38
C VAL A 117 -4.05 7.36 12.19
N LEU A 118 -2.85 6.77 12.36
CA LEU A 118 -1.79 7.37 13.19
C LEU A 118 -1.35 8.75 12.70
N PRO A 119 -1.13 8.99 11.39
CA PRO A 119 -0.85 10.33 10.88
C PRO A 119 -1.88 11.38 11.30
N ARG A 120 -3.17 11.07 11.17
CA ARG A 120 -4.26 11.98 11.57
C ARG A 120 -4.30 12.19 13.08
N TYR A 121 -4.07 11.12 13.83
CA TYR A 121 -4.10 11.15 15.28
C TYR A 121 -3.06 12.11 15.84
N PHE A 122 -1.80 12.03 15.39
CA PHE A 122 -0.80 12.99 15.87
C PHE A 122 -0.91 14.36 15.19
N ASP A 123 -1.43 14.48 13.96
CA ASP A 123 -1.73 15.79 13.37
C ASP A 123 -2.77 16.56 14.21
N CYS A 124 -3.84 15.87 14.65
CA CYS A 124 -4.80 16.42 15.62
C CYS A 124 -4.12 16.84 16.93
N ALA A 125 -3.14 16.07 17.39
CA ALA A 125 -2.33 16.39 18.57
C ALA A 125 -1.27 17.49 18.35
N GLY A 126 -1.30 18.18 17.20
CA GLY A 126 -0.35 19.26 16.89
C GLY A 126 1.02 18.80 16.39
N HIS A 127 1.18 17.53 16.01
CA HIS A 127 2.39 17.03 15.36
C HIS A 127 2.20 17.03 13.84
N PRO A 128 2.77 18.02 13.12
CA PRO A 128 2.55 18.12 11.69
C PRO A 128 3.14 16.91 10.93
N PRO A 129 2.66 16.67 9.69
CA PRO A 129 3.14 15.58 8.85
C PRO A 129 4.66 15.53 8.62
N SER A 130 5.40 16.64 8.76
CA SER A 130 6.87 16.69 8.72
C SER A 130 7.54 15.83 9.79
N ASN A 131 6.85 15.57 10.90
CA ASN A 131 7.36 14.75 12.00
C ASN A 131 7.27 13.25 11.72
N PHE A 132 6.69 12.85 10.58
CA PHE A 132 6.42 11.47 10.23
C PHE A 132 7.37 10.93 9.17
N GLY A 133 8.08 9.86 9.53
CA GLY A 133 8.71 8.98 8.56
C GLY A 133 7.70 7.93 8.13
N ARG A 134 7.06 8.11 6.97
CA ARG A 134 6.07 7.17 6.43
C ARG A 134 6.46 6.68 5.04
N TYR A 135 6.70 5.37 4.91
CA TYR A 135 7.16 4.66 3.70
C TYR A 135 8.48 5.15 3.11
N TRP A 136 8.73 6.47 3.01
CA TRP A 136 9.86 7.09 2.33
C TRP A 136 10.57 8.09 3.21
N THR A 137 11.82 8.33 2.87
CA THR A 137 12.61 9.39 3.46
C THR A 137 13.29 10.24 2.38
N ASN A 138 13.39 11.54 2.64
CA ASN A 138 14.26 12.42 1.90
C ASN A 138 15.66 12.26 2.50
N LEU A 139 16.55 11.56 1.80
CA LEU A 139 17.93 11.33 2.25
C LEU A 139 18.72 12.65 2.35
N ASP A 140 18.32 13.64 1.57
CA ASP A 140 18.88 14.98 1.56
C ASP A 140 17.79 15.97 1.10
N ARG A 141 17.70 17.15 1.72
CA ARG A 141 16.71 18.18 1.31
C ARG A 141 16.96 18.64 -0.13
N GLU A 142 18.18 18.50 -0.62
CA GLU A 142 18.56 18.87 -1.99
C GLU A 142 18.34 17.74 -3.00
N SER A 143 18.37 16.47 -2.55
CA SER A 143 18.14 15.34 -3.44
C SER A 143 16.63 15.08 -3.55
N ASN A 144 16.07 15.23 -4.75
CA ASN A 144 14.71 14.76 -5.06
C ASN A 144 14.57 13.22 -5.01
N PHE A 145 15.59 12.50 -4.53
CA PHE A 145 15.60 11.06 -4.48
C PHE A 145 14.96 10.57 -3.18
N ARG A 146 13.70 10.12 -3.30
CA ARG A 146 12.99 9.45 -2.21
C ARG A 146 13.37 7.98 -2.19
N ARG A 147 13.74 7.49 -1.01
CA ARG A 147 14.05 6.07 -0.78
C ARG A 147 13.08 5.48 0.24
N PRO A 148 12.62 4.22 0.11
CA PRO A 148 11.83 3.59 1.16
C PRO A 148 12.61 3.56 2.48
N ILE A 149 11.95 3.84 3.60
CA ILE A 149 12.60 3.83 4.93
C ILE A 149 13.15 2.43 5.22
N GLY A 150 12.36 1.39 4.98
CA GLY A 150 12.80 0.00 5.13
C GLY A 150 14.01 -0.37 4.25
N GLN A 151 14.12 0.21 3.05
CA GLN A 151 15.30 0.03 2.20
C GLN A 151 16.54 0.68 2.82
N CYS A 152 16.41 1.89 3.37
CA CYS A 152 17.49 2.57 4.08
C CYS A 152 17.94 1.76 5.31
N MET A 153 16.98 1.33 6.15
CA MET A 153 17.24 0.55 7.35
C MET A 153 17.96 -0.77 7.04
N LYS A 154 17.45 -1.54 6.07
CA LYS A 154 18.10 -2.78 5.62
C LYS A 154 19.54 -2.54 5.16
N SER A 155 19.74 -1.50 4.34
CA SER A 155 21.07 -1.12 3.84
C SER A 155 22.03 -0.77 4.99
N ASN A 156 21.55 -0.11 6.05
CA ASN A 156 22.36 0.24 7.21
C ASN A 156 22.76 -1.00 8.02
N ILE A 157 21.84 -1.93 8.26
CA ILE A 157 22.17 -3.22 8.92
C ILE A 157 23.26 -3.95 8.12
N GLN A 158 23.06 -4.10 6.81
CA GLN A 158 24.01 -4.80 5.93
C GLN A 158 25.39 -4.16 5.91
N THR A 159 25.47 -2.83 6.08
CA THR A 159 26.73 -2.07 6.11
C THR A 159 27.24 -1.76 7.51
N ARG A 160 26.66 -2.40 8.55
CA ARG A 160 27.02 -2.22 9.97
C ARG A 160 26.97 -0.76 10.44
N LYS A 161 26.07 0.04 9.87
CA LYS A 161 25.78 1.41 10.30
C LYS A 161 24.62 1.42 11.31
N PRO A 162 24.48 2.47 12.15
CA PRO A 162 23.25 2.65 12.93
C PRO A 162 22.03 2.57 12.02
N ILE A 163 20.99 1.81 12.41
CA ILE A 163 19.91 1.43 11.49
C ILE A 163 19.15 2.64 10.92
N MET A 164 19.02 3.72 11.70
CA MET A 164 18.33 4.95 11.29
C MET A 164 19.24 5.97 10.60
N LYS A 165 20.54 5.68 10.44
CA LYS A 165 21.50 6.65 9.89
C LYS A 165 21.11 7.08 8.48
N ASN A 166 20.89 8.38 8.31
CA ASN A 166 20.45 8.99 7.05
C ASN A 166 19.10 8.43 6.54
N CYS A 167 18.27 7.85 7.40
CA CYS A 167 16.93 7.40 7.02
C CYS A 167 15.85 8.46 7.28
N GLY A 168 16.26 9.71 7.53
CA GLY A 168 15.41 10.83 7.92
C GLY A 168 15.57 11.18 9.40
N ASN A 169 14.95 12.29 9.80
CA ASN A 169 14.94 12.75 11.18
C ASN A 169 13.48 13.02 11.57
N TYR A 170 12.81 11.97 12.03
CA TYR A 170 11.39 11.98 12.36
C TYR A 170 11.20 11.60 13.82
N ASN A 171 10.15 12.12 14.44
CA ASN A 171 9.76 11.74 15.80
C ASN A 171 8.80 10.55 15.79
N ILE A 172 8.07 10.35 14.69
CA ILE A 172 7.11 9.27 14.52
C ILE A 172 7.52 8.47 13.29
N TRP A 173 7.82 7.19 13.48
CA TRP A 173 8.28 6.27 12.44
C TRP A 173 7.20 5.23 12.16
N GLN A 174 6.80 5.08 10.90
CA GLN A 174 5.72 4.19 10.51
C GLN A 174 5.97 3.62 9.10
N ASP A 175 5.35 2.46 8.81
CA ASP A 175 5.41 1.83 7.49
C ASP A 175 6.87 1.55 7.09
N LEU A 176 7.60 0.94 8.03
CA LEU A 176 9.04 0.64 7.95
C LEU A 176 9.33 -0.61 7.13
N ASP A 177 8.30 -1.32 6.70
CA ASP A 177 8.40 -2.44 5.79
C ASP A 177 8.89 -2.00 4.41
N TRP A 178 9.54 -2.91 3.71
CA TRP A 178 9.92 -2.69 2.32
C TRP A 178 9.89 -4.00 1.56
N TYR A 179 9.06 -4.05 0.53
CA TYR A 179 8.89 -5.21 -0.34
C TYR A 179 9.04 -4.78 -1.81
N GLU A 180 10.16 -5.14 -2.43
CA GLU A 180 10.44 -4.88 -3.84
C GLU A 180 10.39 -6.20 -4.65
N PRO A 181 9.64 -6.24 -5.76
CA PRO A 181 9.69 -7.39 -6.67
C PRO A 181 11.09 -7.62 -7.22
N PRO A 182 11.41 -8.86 -7.63
CA PRO A 182 12.60 -9.11 -8.42
C PRO A 182 12.56 -8.24 -9.69
N SER A 183 13.68 -7.59 -10.01
CA SER A 183 13.77 -6.80 -11.23
C SER A 183 13.59 -7.72 -12.44
N PRO A 184 12.59 -7.48 -13.31
CA PRO A 184 12.34 -8.34 -14.45
C PRO A 184 13.50 -8.36 -15.46
N ARG A 185 14.41 -7.38 -15.39
CA ARG A 185 15.57 -7.27 -16.28
C ARG A 185 16.80 -8.01 -15.75
N ALA A 186 16.82 -8.38 -14.48
CA ALA A 186 17.95 -9.02 -13.86
C ALA A 186 17.75 -10.55 -13.87
N ILE A 187 18.54 -11.23 -14.70
CA ILE A 187 18.66 -12.69 -14.70
C ILE A 187 19.14 -13.07 -13.30
N ASN A 188 18.26 -13.65 -12.47
CA ASN A 188 18.46 -14.00 -11.05
C ASN A 188 18.25 -12.89 -10.00
N ALA A 189 17.52 -11.80 -10.30
CA ALA A 189 17.09 -10.93 -9.21
C ALA A 189 16.21 -11.71 -8.23
N THR A 190 16.59 -11.73 -6.97
CA THR A 190 15.68 -12.09 -5.88
C THR A 190 14.92 -10.83 -5.49
N GLY A 191 13.62 -10.96 -5.22
CA GLY A 191 12.86 -9.85 -4.63
C GLY A 191 13.48 -9.47 -3.30
N VAL A 192 13.35 -8.20 -2.92
CA VAL A 192 13.93 -7.69 -1.69
C VAL A 192 12.83 -7.49 -0.67
N CYS A 193 12.96 -8.15 0.48
CA CYS A 193 12.05 -7.92 1.60
C CYS A 193 12.79 -7.46 2.84
N PHE A 194 12.15 -6.57 3.59
CA PHE A 194 12.53 -6.12 4.91
C PHE A 194 11.27 -5.92 5.74
N GLU A 195 11.17 -6.64 6.84
CA GLU A 195 10.12 -6.49 7.84
C GLU A 195 10.80 -6.42 9.21
N PRO A 196 10.85 -5.25 9.88
CA PRO A 196 11.73 -5.05 11.04
C PRO A 196 11.55 -6.08 12.16
N VAL A 197 10.32 -6.52 12.43
CA VAL A 197 10.04 -7.50 13.49
C VAL A 197 10.56 -8.90 13.13
N LEU A 198 10.60 -9.23 11.84
CA LEU A 198 10.98 -10.57 11.37
C LEU A 198 12.43 -10.63 10.86
N TYR A 199 13.03 -9.50 10.53
CA TYR A 199 14.38 -9.42 9.97
C TYR A 199 15.42 -9.65 11.08
N PRO A 200 16.36 -10.61 10.92
CA PRO A 200 17.34 -10.92 11.96
C PRO A 200 18.15 -9.69 12.42
N GLY A 201 18.14 -9.42 13.73
CA GLY A 201 18.88 -8.33 14.36
C GLY A 201 18.32 -6.93 14.12
N ALA A 202 17.22 -6.76 13.38
CA ALA A 202 16.66 -5.43 13.11
C ALA A 202 16.10 -4.77 14.37
N LEU A 203 15.32 -5.48 15.19
CA LEU A 203 14.80 -4.94 16.46
C LEU A 203 15.92 -4.51 17.41
N GLU A 204 16.98 -5.32 17.56
CA GLU A 204 18.17 -4.97 18.34
C GLU A 204 18.87 -3.70 17.82
N ALA A 205 19.04 -3.61 16.50
CA ALA A 205 19.63 -2.44 15.90
C ALA A 205 18.76 -1.17 16.07
N MET A 206 17.42 -1.32 16.07
CA MET A 206 16.47 -0.25 16.35
C MET A 206 16.55 0.19 17.81
N TYR A 207 16.53 -0.75 18.76
CA TYR A 207 16.68 -0.46 20.19
C TYR A 207 17.98 0.28 20.46
N LYS A 208 19.10 -0.18 19.89
CA LYS A 208 20.39 0.51 20.02
C LYS A 208 20.37 1.95 19.48
N ALA A 209 19.63 2.19 18.41
CA ALA A 209 19.52 3.53 17.81
C ALA A 209 18.55 4.45 18.57
N MET A 210 17.52 3.88 19.21
CA MET A 210 16.43 4.61 19.87
C MET A 210 16.06 3.87 21.17
N PRO A 211 16.92 3.92 22.21
CA PRO A 211 16.76 3.07 23.40
C PRO A 211 15.51 3.38 24.23
N ASN A 212 14.95 4.58 24.08
CA ASN A 212 13.80 5.08 24.85
C ASN A 212 12.53 5.25 23.98
N ALA A 213 12.40 4.43 22.92
CA ALA A 213 11.28 4.54 22.00
C ALA A 213 9.96 4.01 22.59
N THR A 214 8.86 4.65 22.23
CA THR A 214 7.51 4.10 22.42
C THR A 214 7.09 3.35 21.17
N ILE A 215 6.80 2.07 21.33
CA ILE A 215 6.34 1.18 20.27
C ILE A 215 4.82 1.18 20.24
N ILE A 216 4.23 1.53 19.10
CA ILE A 216 2.81 1.35 18.83
C ILE A 216 2.63 0.07 18.01
N ASN A 217 1.72 -0.78 18.48
CA ASN A 217 1.33 -2.01 17.79
C ASN A 217 -0.20 -2.09 17.70
N MET A 218 -0.74 -1.85 16.51
CA MET A 218 -2.17 -1.97 16.23
C MET A 218 -2.53 -3.43 15.98
N ILE A 219 -3.46 -3.95 16.80
CA ILE A 219 -3.94 -5.32 16.73
C ILE A 219 -5.44 -5.34 16.44
N GLN A 220 -5.91 -6.40 15.79
CA GLN A 220 -7.32 -6.65 15.48
C GLN A 220 -7.58 -8.16 15.43
N GLN A 221 -8.82 -8.56 15.19
CA GLN A 221 -9.12 -9.99 15.00
C GLN A 221 -8.34 -10.55 13.80
N PRO A 222 -7.57 -11.65 13.95
CA PRO A 222 -6.72 -12.19 12.87
C PRO A 222 -7.50 -12.51 11.59
N ARG A 223 -8.78 -12.92 11.73
CA ARG A 223 -9.67 -13.18 10.60
C ARG A 223 -9.99 -11.92 9.80
N GLU A 224 -10.26 -10.81 10.48
CA GLU A 224 -10.54 -9.54 9.81
C GLU A 224 -9.29 -8.94 9.20
N TRP A 225 -8.16 -9.06 9.90
CA TRP A 225 -6.86 -8.71 9.32
C TRP A 225 -6.55 -9.49 8.03
N PHE A 226 -6.69 -10.81 8.06
CA PHE A 226 -6.46 -11.66 6.89
C PHE A 226 -7.33 -11.26 5.70
N ARG A 227 -8.61 -10.95 5.93
CA ARG A 227 -9.53 -10.54 4.87
C ARG A 227 -9.22 -9.17 4.27
N ARG A 228 -8.60 -8.28 5.04
CA ARG A 228 -8.17 -6.93 4.62
C ARG A 228 -6.78 -6.92 4.01
N LEU A 229 -6.07 -8.05 4.07
CA LEU A 229 -4.72 -8.13 3.52
C LEU A 229 -4.81 -8.20 1.98
N PRO A 230 -4.11 -7.32 1.25
CA PRO A 230 -4.16 -7.30 -0.20
C PRO A 230 -3.56 -8.59 -0.79
N TYR A 231 -4.15 -9.09 -1.89
CA TYR A 231 -3.67 -10.29 -2.59
C TYR A 231 -2.17 -10.22 -2.92
N ASP A 232 -1.67 -9.06 -3.32
CA ASP A 232 -0.26 -8.89 -3.67
C ASP A 232 0.66 -9.04 -2.45
N ILE A 233 0.23 -8.69 -1.23
CA ILE A 233 1.02 -8.95 -0.02
C ILE A 233 1.12 -10.45 0.23
N HIS A 234 0.03 -11.20 0.06
CA HIS A 234 0.05 -12.66 0.18
C HIS A 234 1.07 -13.30 -0.79
N GLU A 235 1.06 -12.84 -2.03
CA GLU A 235 1.98 -13.29 -3.08
C GLU A 235 3.43 -12.90 -2.76
N ARG A 236 3.70 -11.64 -2.41
CA ARG A 236 5.04 -11.15 -2.03
C ARG A 236 5.65 -11.98 -0.89
N TRP A 237 4.85 -12.23 0.14
CA TRP A 237 5.27 -12.96 1.33
C TRP A 237 5.62 -14.41 1.04
N SER A 238 4.73 -15.10 0.33
CA SER A 238 4.91 -16.50 -0.03
C SER A 238 6.08 -16.71 -0.99
N THR A 239 6.30 -15.80 -1.94
CA THR A 239 7.30 -15.96 -3.01
C THR A 239 8.66 -15.34 -2.69
N TRP A 240 8.73 -14.04 -2.40
CA TRP A 240 10.01 -13.31 -2.34
C TRP A 240 10.54 -13.09 -0.94
N CYS A 241 9.65 -12.96 0.04
CA CYS A 241 10.08 -12.62 1.40
C CYS A 241 10.57 -13.83 2.18
N ASN A 242 9.99 -15.00 1.95
CA ASN A 242 10.38 -16.24 2.63
C ASN A 242 11.87 -16.58 2.52
N PRO A 243 12.51 -16.53 1.34
CA PRO A 243 13.95 -16.76 1.22
C PRO A 243 14.78 -15.82 2.11
N SER A 244 14.40 -14.55 2.22
CA SER A 244 15.13 -13.55 3.02
C SER A 244 14.87 -13.63 4.53
N HIS A 245 13.84 -14.37 4.96
CA HIS A 245 13.39 -14.42 6.37
C HIS A 245 13.31 -15.84 6.92
N GLY A 246 13.99 -16.81 6.29
CA GLY A 246 14.04 -18.19 6.77
C GLY A 246 12.67 -18.85 6.91
N GLY A 247 11.74 -18.57 5.99
CA GLY A 247 10.40 -19.17 6.01
C GLY A 247 9.47 -18.61 7.11
N ARG A 248 9.77 -17.43 7.67
CA ARG A 248 8.93 -16.81 8.72
C ARG A 248 7.60 -16.26 8.21
N PHE A 249 7.43 -16.06 6.90
CA PHE A 249 6.17 -15.64 6.33
C PHE A 249 5.29 -16.85 5.96
N PRO A 250 3.96 -16.70 5.95
CA PRO A 250 3.08 -17.77 5.48
C PRO A 250 3.29 -18.05 3.99
N THR A 251 3.42 -19.33 3.64
CA THR A 251 3.55 -19.80 2.24
C THR A 251 2.20 -20.09 1.59
N GLU A 252 1.23 -20.57 2.38
CA GLU A 252 -0.09 -20.95 1.90
C GLU A 252 -1.11 -19.86 2.18
N HIS A 253 -1.94 -19.56 1.18
CA HIS A 253 -3.00 -18.58 1.27
C HIS A 253 -4.23 -19.14 1.99
N ASN A 254 -4.07 -19.51 3.27
CA ASN A 254 -5.15 -20.00 4.11
C ASN A 254 -5.20 -19.27 5.46
N LEU A 255 -6.41 -19.10 6.00
CA LEU A 255 -6.63 -18.36 7.25
C LEU A 255 -5.86 -18.95 8.45
N GLY A 256 -5.68 -20.27 8.50
CA GLY A 256 -4.98 -20.95 9.60
C GLY A 256 -3.51 -20.54 9.70
N HIS A 257 -2.79 -20.58 8.58
CA HIS A 257 -1.37 -20.20 8.52
C HIS A 257 -1.18 -18.71 8.81
N TYR A 258 -2.07 -17.86 8.27
CA TYR A 258 -2.03 -16.42 8.52
C TYR A 258 -2.39 -16.07 9.96
N LYS A 259 -3.36 -16.75 10.59
CA LYS A 259 -3.67 -16.56 12.02
C LYS A 259 -2.47 -16.94 12.90
N SER A 260 -1.81 -18.05 12.62
CA SER A 260 -0.61 -18.48 13.35
C SER A 260 0.54 -17.48 13.17
N PHE A 261 0.76 -17.01 11.94
CA PHE A 261 1.73 -15.95 11.65
C PHE A 261 1.43 -14.65 12.42
N TYR A 262 0.18 -14.19 12.36
CA TYR A 262 -0.28 -12.97 13.03
C TYR A 262 0.01 -13.03 14.55
N ASN A 263 -0.42 -14.10 15.20
CA ASN A 263 -0.20 -14.30 16.63
C ASN A 263 1.29 -14.33 16.98
N ARG A 264 2.10 -15.05 16.18
CA ARG A 264 3.55 -15.14 16.37
C ARG A 264 4.23 -13.79 16.19
N TYR A 265 3.85 -13.01 15.18
CA TYR A 265 4.43 -11.69 14.92
C TYR A 265 4.28 -10.78 16.14
N HIS A 266 3.06 -10.65 16.66
CA HIS A 266 2.82 -9.81 17.84
C HIS A 266 3.47 -10.37 19.11
N GLN A 267 3.54 -11.70 19.26
CA GLN A 267 4.26 -12.31 20.39
C GLN A 267 5.76 -11.99 20.36
N VAL A 268 6.42 -12.08 19.19
CA VAL A 268 7.83 -11.70 19.03
C VAL A 268 8.06 -10.26 19.47
N LEU A 269 7.14 -9.35 19.13
CA LEU A 269 7.25 -7.95 19.53
C LEU A 269 7.09 -7.76 21.04
N ARG A 270 6.09 -8.40 21.66
CA ARG A 270 5.88 -8.38 23.13
C ARG A 270 7.09 -8.91 23.88
N ASP A 271 7.59 -10.08 23.47
CA ASP A 271 8.77 -10.73 24.07
C ASP A 271 10.04 -9.89 23.91
N PHE A 272 10.15 -9.16 22.79
CA PHE A 272 11.26 -8.24 22.58
C PHE A 272 11.17 -7.05 23.56
N VAL A 273 10.04 -6.34 23.59
CA VAL A 273 9.88 -5.15 24.46
C VAL A 273 10.02 -5.52 25.93
N ALA A 274 9.46 -6.66 26.37
CA ALA A 274 9.55 -7.12 27.76
C ALA A 274 11.00 -7.32 28.25
N ARG A 275 11.93 -7.63 27.34
CA ARG A 275 13.36 -7.79 27.65
C ARG A 275 14.18 -6.50 27.54
N HIS A 276 13.57 -5.42 27.04
CA HIS A 276 14.24 -4.16 26.74
C HIS A 276 13.57 -3.01 27.49
N ALA A 277 13.94 -2.83 28.75
CA ALA A 277 13.28 -1.92 29.69
C ALA A 277 13.17 -0.44 29.24
N GLY A 278 14.00 0.00 28.27
CA GLY A 278 13.88 1.35 27.70
C GLY A 278 12.73 1.52 26.71
N TRP A 279 12.21 0.43 26.12
CA TRP A 279 11.06 0.48 25.23
C TRP A 279 9.74 0.35 25.99
N GLN A 280 8.77 1.18 25.61
CA GLN A 280 7.39 1.06 26.07
C GLN A 280 6.52 0.50 24.94
N LEU A 281 5.68 -0.50 25.21
CA LEU A 281 4.71 -1.02 24.24
C LEU A 281 3.31 -0.46 24.52
N ILE A 282 2.68 0.11 23.51
CA ILE A 282 1.26 0.47 23.50
C ILE A 282 0.57 -0.39 22.44
N GLU A 283 -0.20 -1.38 22.89
CA GLU A 283 -1.04 -2.19 21.99
C GLU A 283 -2.41 -1.53 21.83
N ILE A 284 -2.75 -1.19 20.58
CA ILE A 284 -4.05 -0.60 20.23
C ILE A 284 -4.94 -1.71 19.70
N ASP A 285 -5.92 -2.12 20.49
CA ASP A 285 -6.90 -3.14 20.09
C ASP A 285 -8.05 -2.50 19.31
N LEU A 286 -7.96 -2.60 17.98
CA LEU A 286 -8.92 -2.04 17.02
C LEU A 286 -10.29 -2.73 17.08
N THR A 287 -10.48 -3.74 17.94
CA THR A 287 -11.80 -4.33 18.20
C THR A 287 -12.59 -3.55 19.25
N LYS A 288 -11.93 -2.64 19.97
CA LYS A 288 -12.55 -1.77 20.97
C LYS A 288 -13.17 -0.51 20.34
N PRO A 289 -14.18 0.09 20.98
CA PRO A 289 -14.72 1.39 20.55
C PRO A 289 -13.62 2.47 20.50
N ALA A 290 -13.74 3.44 19.57
CA ALA A 290 -12.72 4.48 19.41
C ALA A 290 -12.53 5.31 20.67
N THR A 291 -13.60 5.59 21.42
CA THR A 291 -13.53 6.32 22.71
C THR A 291 -12.63 5.60 23.72
N VAL A 292 -12.77 4.28 23.87
CA VAL A 292 -11.94 3.46 24.78
C VAL A 292 -10.47 3.47 24.35
N ILE A 293 -10.19 3.44 23.05
CA ILE A 293 -8.83 3.55 22.54
C ILE A 293 -8.28 4.96 22.79
N GLY A 294 -9.09 6.00 22.58
CA GLY A 294 -8.75 7.39 22.89
C GLY A 294 -8.30 7.55 24.34
N ASP A 295 -9.10 7.08 25.31
CA ASP A 295 -8.78 7.15 26.74
C ASP A 295 -7.48 6.39 27.09
N GLN A 296 -7.28 5.22 26.46
CA GLN A 296 -6.04 4.45 26.61
C GLN A 296 -4.83 5.25 26.12
N LEU A 297 -4.96 5.91 24.96
CA LEU A 297 -3.88 6.69 24.37
C LEU A 297 -3.62 7.99 25.12
N GLU A 298 -4.65 8.65 25.66
CA GLU A 298 -4.49 9.80 26.55
C GLU A 298 -3.66 9.41 27.78
N THR A 299 -3.98 8.29 28.41
CA THR A 299 -3.25 7.81 29.59
C THR A 299 -1.77 7.52 29.26
N LYS A 300 -1.47 7.04 28.05
CA LYS A 300 -0.12 6.58 27.67
C LYS A 300 0.73 7.64 26.96
N LEU A 301 0.11 8.54 26.21
CA LEU A 301 0.75 9.52 25.34
C LEU A 301 0.39 10.97 25.72
N ARG A 302 -0.60 11.17 26.60
CA ARG A 302 -1.09 12.49 27.04
C ARG A 302 -1.58 13.36 25.88
N ILE A 303 -2.26 12.72 24.95
CA ILE A 303 -2.93 13.34 23.80
C ILE A 303 -4.44 13.26 24.04
N ASP A 304 -5.17 14.31 23.67
CA ASP A 304 -6.63 14.36 23.82
C ASP A 304 -7.30 13.10 23.20
N PRO A 305 -8.16 12.38 23.96
CA PRO A 305 -8.82 11.18 23.48
C PRO A 305 -9.70 11.44 22.26
N LEU A 306 -10.23 12.67 22.09
CA LEU A 306 -10.99 13.08 20.92
C LEU A 306 -10.15 13.04 19.65
N CYS A 307 -8.83 13.17 19.71
CA CYS A 307 -7.99 13.06 18.53
C CYS A 307 -8.04 11.67 17.90
N TRP A 308 -8.14 10.61 18.71
CA TRP A 308 -8.30 9.26 18.17
C TRP A 308 -9.70 9.05 17.59
N VAL A 309 -10.72 9.50 18.32
CA VAL A 309 -12.12 9.45 17.86
C VAL A 309 -12.27 10.21 16.54
N ASP A 310 -11.77 11.43 16.42
CA ASP A 310 -11.81 12.18 15.17
C ASP A 310 -11.00 11.49 14.07
N SER A 311 -9.83 10.93 14.40
CA SER A 311 -8.98 10.26 13.41
C SER A 311 -9.60 8.98 12.86
N THR A 312 -10.53 8.37 13.60
CA THR A 312 -11.17 7.10 13.25
C THR A 312 -12.63 7.22 12.82
N GLU A 313 -13.41 8.02 13.52
CA GLU A 313 -14.85 8.20 13.33
C GLU A 313 -15.19 9.58 12.80
N GLY A 314 -14.24 10.52 12.83
CA GLY A 314 -14.47 11.88 12.38
C GLY A 314 -14.96 11.92 10.93
N ASN A 315 -15.64 13.00 10.56
CA ASN A 315 -16.09 13.21 9.19
C ASN A 315 -15.05 14.06 8.44
N ILE A 316 -14.74 13.76 7.18
CA ILE A 316 -13.94 14.70 6.38
C ILE A 316 -14.83 15.94 6.17
N PRO A 317 -14.40 17.15 6.55
CA PRO A 317 -15.10 18.36 6.14
C PRO A 317 -15.00 18.42 4.62
N LEU A 318 -16.04 17.98 3.91
CA LEU A 318 -16.15 18.28 2.50
C LEU A 318 -16.23 19.80 2.41
N TYR A 319 -15.19 20.42 1.85
CA TYR A 319 -15.25 21.81 1.43
C TYR A 319 -16.55 21.98 0.65
N LYS A 320 -17.46 22.83 1.12
CA LYS A 320 -18.71 23.18 0.44
C LYS A 320 -18.36 23.83 -0.91
N GLN A 321 -18.05 23.02 -1.92
CA GLN A 321 -18.02 23.50 -3.29
C GLN A 321 -19.46 23.75 -3.69
N LYS A 322 -19.71 24.97 -4.14
CA LYS A 322 -20.99 25.41 -4.68
C LYS A 322 -21.24 24.58 -5.95
N MET A 323 -21.87 23.42 -5.80
CA MET A 323 -22.31 22.59 -6.92
C MET A 323 -23.23 23.42 -7.82
N PRO A 324 -23.29 23.14 -9.13
CA PRO A 324 -24.21 23.79 -10.05
C PRO A 324 -25.64 23.76 -9.48
N SER A 325 -26.31 24.91 -9.55
CA SER A 325 -27.67 25.14 -9.06
C SER A 325 -28.61 24.02 -9.52
N GLY A 326 -29.06 23.18 -8.59
CA GLY A 326 -30.00 22.08 -8.85
C GLY A 326 -29.61 20.75 -8.18
N VAL A 327 -28.34 20.54 -7.85
CA VAL A 327 -27.91 19.41 -7.02
C VAL A 327 -27.94 19.87 -5.57
N GLN A 328 -28.91 19.39 -4.79
CA GLN A 328 -28.89 19.60 -3.34
C GLN A 328 -27.52 19.19 -2.84
N ALA A 329 -26.84 20.09 -2.12
CA ALA A 329 -25.60 19.77 -1.43
C ALA A 329 -25.95 18.70 -0.39
N ILE A 330 -25.82 17.45 -0.79
CA ILE A 330 -25.93 16.33 0.12
C ILE A 330 -24.85 16.60 1.16
N THR A 331 -25.27 17.03 2.33
CA THR A 331 -24.40 17.19 3.50
C THR A 331 -24.19 15.81 4.14
N GLU A 332 -24.12 14.77 3.29
CA GLU A 332 -23.72 13.44 3.69
C GLU A 332 -22.22 13.53 3.91
N ARG A 333 -21.93 13.75 5.18
CA ARG A 333 -20.76 13.21 5.87
C ARG A 333 -20.25 11.97 5.11
N LEU A 334 -19.19 12.14 4.32
CA LEU A 334 -18.46 10.97 3.86
C LEU A 334 -17.82 10.39 5.13
N PRO A 335 -18.16 9.14 5.54
CA PRO A 335 -17.38 8.49 6.58
C PRO A 335 -15.90 8.61 6.16
N ARG A 336 -15.04 9.10 7.07
CA ARG A 336 -13.59 9.14 6.80
C ARG A 336 -13.21 7.73 6.33
N PRO A 337 -12.72 7.51 5.09
CA PRO A 337 -12.34 6.19 4.62
C PRO A 337 -11.19 5.71 5.51
N ASN A 338 -11.55 5.01 6.57
CA ASN A 338 -10.68 4.83 7.70
C ASN A 338 -9.64 3.73 7.45
N ASP A 339 -9.69 3.10 6.28
CA ASP A 339 -8.67 2.21 5.78
C ASP A 339 -8.54 2.44 4.28
N ILE A 340 -7.50 3.17 3.85
CA ILE A 340 -7.04 2.94 2.48
C ILE A 340 -6.60 1.49 2.43
N THR A 341 -7.40 0.70 1.76
CA THR A 341 -7.16 -0.70 1.53
C THR A 341 -6.70 -0.86 0.10
N PHE A 342 -5.66 -1.66 -0.06
CA PHE A 342 -5.19 -2.04 -1.37
C PHE A 342 -5.92 -3.31 -1.83
N PRO A 343 -6.15 -3.46 -3.14
CA PRO A 343 -5.77 -2.52 -4.19
C PRO A 343 -6.69 -1.28 -4.27
N ILE A 344 -6.12 -0.15 -4.73
CA ILE A 344 -6.89 1.02 -5.17
C ILE A 344 -7.13 0.91 -6.67
N LEU A 345 -8.40 0.85 -7.07
CA LEU A 345 -8.83 0.87 -8.44
C LEU A 345 -9.27 2.29 -8.82
N VAL A 346 -8.53 2.94 -9.73
CA VAL A 346 -8.91 4.27 -10.22
C VAL A 346 -9.90 4.07 -11.38
N ALA A 347 -11.19 4.00 -11.04
CA ALA A 347 -12.32 3.83 -11.97
C ALA A 347 -12.68 5.12 -12.74
N THR A 348 -11.70 5.98 -12.94
CA THR A 348 -11.82 7.26 -13.61
C THR A 348 -11.68 7.09 -15.13
N MET A 349 -12.60 7.70 -15.90
CA MET A 349 -12.48 7.78 -17.37
C MET A 349 -11.21 8.54 -17.79
N GLU A 350 -10.66 8.17 -18.95
CA GLU A 350 -9.54 8.88 -19.56
C GLU A 350 -9.80 10.38 -19.64
N LYS A 351 -8.74 11.18 -19.49
CA LYS A 351 -8.80 12.65 -19.48
C LYS A 351 -9.52 13.28 -18.27
N SER A 352 -9.82 12.48 -17.24
CA SER A 352 -10.28 12.96 -15.93
C SER A 352 -9.22 12.83 -14.83
N GLY A 353 -7.93 12.87 -15.18
CA GLY A 353 -6.83 12.93 -14.21
C GLY A 353 -6.10 11.61 -13.90
N THR A 354 -6.36 10.53 -14.65
CA THR A 354 -5.76 9.20 -14.37
C THR A 354 -4.22 9.21 -14.28
N THR A 355 -3.51 9.92 -15.17
CA THR A 355 -2.04 10.02 -15.07
C THR A 355 -1.59 10.80 -13.85
N THR A 356 -2.26 11.93 -13.54
CA THR A 356 -1.94 12.72 -12.35
C THR A 356 -2.18 11.92 -11.08
N ALA A 357 -3.23 11.10 -11.03
CA ALA A 357 -3.47 10.20 -9.91
C ALA A 357 -2.37 9.15 -9.78
N THR A 358 -1.93 8.52 -10.87
CA THR A 358 -0.79 7.61 -10.84
C THR A 358 0.47 8.29 -10.32
N ASP A 359 0.80 9.49 -10.81
CA ASP A 359 1.96 10.25 -10.38
C ASP A 359 1.85 10.68 -8.92
N TYR A 360 0.65 11.07 -8.47
CA TYR A 360 0.37 11.41 -7.07
C TYR A 360 0.70 10.22 -6.15
N PHE A 361 0.17 9.05 -6.45
CA PHE A 361 0.42 7.85 -5.66
C PHE A 361 1.88 7.39 -5.74
N ASN A 362 2.52 7.45 -6.92
CA ASN A 362 3.95 7.16 -7.05
C ASN A 362 4.85 8.20 -6.37
N CYS A 363 4.37 9.42 -6.15
CA CYS A 363 5.10 10.42 -5.40
C CYS A 363 4.92 10.19 -3.89
N ALA A 364 3.68 9.97 -3.45
CA ALA A 364 3.32 9.89 -2.03
C ALA A 364 3.68 8.54 -1.40
N MET A 365 3.44 7.45 -2.13
CA MET A 365 3.80 6.08 -1.74
C MET A 365 5.04 5.58 -2.47
N GLY A 366 5.71 6.46 -3.23
CA GLY A 366 6.97 6.24 -3.94
C GLY A 366 6.90 5.35 -5.17
N MET A 367 8.06 5.23 -5.84
CA MET A 367 8.12 4.65 -7.18
C MET A 367 7.64 3.21 -7.20
N ASN A 368 7.01 2.84 -8.31
CA ASN A 368 6.49 1.50 -8.57
C ASN A 368 5.30 1.07 -7.67
N THR A 369 4.55 2.02 -7.11
CA THR A 369 3.34 1.72 -6.31
C THR A 369 2.05 1.89 -7.08
N ALA A 370 2.04 2.76 -8.09
CA ALA A 370 0.91 2.99 -8.98
C ALA A 370 1.26 2.73 -10.44
N SER A 371 0.38 2.06 -11.16
CA SER A 371 0.48 1.81 -12.60
C SER A 371 -0.58 2.60 -13.38
N HIS A 372 -0.22 3.04 -14.59
CA HIS A 372 -1.09 3.75 -15.52
C HIS A 372 -1.15 3.01 -16.85
N GLN A 373 -2.31 2.41 -17.17
CA GLN A 373 -2.62 1.65 -18.40
C GLN A 373 -1.77 0.39 -18.63
N TRP A 374 -0.47 0.41 -18.33
CA TRP A 374 0.50 -0.63 -18.62
C TRP A 374 1.26 -1.05 -17.36
N THR A 375 1.39 -2.36 -17.21
CA THR A 375 2.09 -3.05 -16.12
C THR A 375 3.18 -3.94 -16.72
N MET A 376 4.03 -4.53 -15.88
CA MET A 376 4.98 -5.57 -16.27
C MET A 376 4.46 -6.92 -15.78
N ARG A 377 4.49 -7.93 -16.64
CA ARG A 377 4.28 -9.32 -16.26
C ARG A 377 5.41 -9.77 -15.34
N GLN A 378 5.05 -10.48 -14.29
CA GLN A 378 5.99 -10.88 -13.24
C GLN A 378 7.06 -11.86 -13.75
N HIS A 379 6.67 -12.82 -14.58
CA HIS A 379 7.53 -13.95 -14.95
C HIS A 379 8.54 -13.63 -16.05
N ASN A 380 8.25 -12.65 -16.92
CA ASN A 380 9.10 -12.34 -18.07
C ASN A 380 9.37 -10.85 -18.30
N GLY A 381 8.77 -9.96 -17.50
CA GLY A 381 8.95 -8.52 -17.63
C GLY A 381 8.20 -7.88 -18.80
N ASP A 382 7.40 -8.64 -19.55
CA ASP A 382 6.70 -8.10 -20.71
C ASP A 382 5.69 -7.05 -20.30
N HIS A 383 5.60 -5.99 -21.10
CA HIS A 383 4.57 -4.98 -20.92
C HIS A 383 3.20 -5.57 -21.24
N MET A 384 2.24 -5.33 -20.35
CA MET A 384 0.87 -5.79 -20.47
C MET A 384 -0.08 -4.64 -20.19
N ASN A 385 -1.17 -4.55 -20.96
CA ASN A 385 -2.24 -3.61 -20.66
C ASN A 385 -3.04 -4.11 -19.46
N ILE A 386 -3.23 -3.26 -18.44
CA ILE A 386 -3.95 -3.60 -17.22
C ILE A 386 -5.39 -4.00 -17.53
N GLY A 387 -6.08 -3.25 -18.40
CA GLY A 387 -7.46 -3.54 -18.80
C GLY A 387 -7.60 -4.89 -19.50
N LYS A 388 -6.63 -5.28 -20.33
CA LYS A 388 -6.60 -6.61 -20.98
C LYS A 388 -6.42 -7.74 -19.97
N CYS A 389 -5.51 -7.57 -19.01
CA CYS A 389 -5.34 -8.54 -17.93
C CYS A 389 -6.62 -8.66 -17.08
N PHE A 390 -7.21 -7.51 -16.76
CA PHE A 390 -8.43 -7.42 -15.98
C PHE A 390 -9.61 -8.11 -16.68
N GLU A 391 -9.87 -7.79 -17.96
CA GLU A 391 -10.92 -8.43 -18.76
C GLU A 391 -10.74 -9.95 -18.80
N ALA A 392 -9.52 -10.43 -19.10
CA ALA A 392 -9.23 -11.85 -19.16
C ALA A 392 -9.53 -12.56 -17.82
N ASN A 393 -9.10 -11.98 -16.70
CA ASN A 393 -9.39 -12.53 -15.38
C ASN A 393 -10.89 -12.58 -15.08
N VAL A 394 -11.64 -11.52 -15.43
CA VAL A 394 -13.10 -11.49 -15.24
C VAL A 394 -13.78 -12.57 -16.08
N LEU A 395 -13.40 -12.73 -17.35
CA LEU A 395 -13.94 -13.78 -18.23
C LEU A 395 -13.61 -15.19 -17.71
N ASP A 396 -12.42 -15.37 -17.14
CA ASP A 396 -11.97 -16.62 -16.52
C ASP A 396 -12.56 -16.85 -15.11
N LYS A 397 -13.40 -15.96 -14.59
CA LYS A 397 -13.92 -15.99 -13.21
C LYS A 397 -12.83 -16.01 -12.13
N ARG A 398 -11.72 -15.33 -12.40
CA ARG A 398 -10.58 -15.15 -11.49
C ARG A 398 -10.59 -13.74 -10.87
N PRO A 399 -9.90 -13.50 -9.74
CA PRO A 399 -9.76 -12.16 -9.17
C PRO A 399 -9.24 -11.16 -10.22
N PRO A 400 -9.90 -10.02 -10.46
CA PRO A 400 -9.61 -9.19 -11.63
C PRO A 400 -8.17 -8.68 -11.77
N LEU A 401 -7.46 -8.47 -10.67
CA LEU A 401 -6.07 -8.01 -10.66
C LEU A 401 -5.02 -9.12 -10.51
N GLU A 402 -5.44 -10.39 -10.47
CA GLU A 402 -4.53 -11.52 -10.36
C GLU A 402 -3.53 -11.52 -11.53
N ASN A 403 -2.24 -11.60 -11.22
CA ASN A 403 -1.15 -11.57 -12.20
C ASN A 403 -1.09 -10.27 -13.06
N CYS A 404 -1.82 -9.21 -12.71
CA CYS A 404 -1.77 -7.92 -13.42
C CYS A 404 -0.62 -7.00 -12.95
N GLY A 405 0.43 -7.60 -12.37
CA GLY A 405 1.54 -6.91 -11.71
C GLY A 405 1.26 -6.57 -10.25
N HIS A 406 2.30 -6.19 -9.51
CA HIS A 406 2.24 -6.00 -8.05
C HIS A 406 2.15 -4.52 -7.66
N TRP A 407 1.16 -3.85 -8.25
CA TRP A 407 0.89 -2.45 -7.95
C TRP A 407 -0.12 -2.37 -6.81
N ARG A 408 -0.04 -1.30 -6.04
CA ARG A 408 -1.03 -0.96 -5.02
C ARG A 408 -2.17 -0.15 -5.61
N VAL A 409 -1.89 0.61 -6.68
CA VAL A 409 -2.88 1.43 -7.38
C VAL A 409 -2.88 1.11 -8.87
N PHE A 410 -4.07 0.85 -9.42
CA PHE A 410 -4.28 0.54 -10.82
C PHE A 410 -5.13 1.63 -11.45
N ALA A 411 -4.53 2.42 -12.34
CA ALA A 411 -5.23 3.49 -13.04
C ALA A 411 -5.31 3.27 -14.55
N GLN A 412 -6.38 3.82 -15.14
CA GLN A 412 -6.71 3.63 -16.55
C GLN A 412 -6.83 2.15 -16.93
N ILE A 413 -7.78 1.48 -16.28
CA ILE A 413 -8.13 0.07 -16.49
C ILE A 413 -9.07 -0.17 -17.68
N ASN A 414 -9.52 0.91 -18.34
CA ASN A 414 -10.26 0.80 -19.59
C ASN A 414 -9.31 0.30 -20.69
N LEU A 415 -9.82 -0.59 -21.54
CA LEU A 415 -9.12 -1.11 -22.70
C LEU A 415 -9.85 -0.64 -23.95
N PHE A 416 -9.13 -0.04 -24.88
CA PHE A 416 -9.64 0.16 -26.22
C PHE A 416 -8.47 0.12 -27.20
N ASN A 417 -8.65 -0.66 -28.27
CA ASN A 417 -7.71 -0.71 -29.38
C ASN A 417 -8.43 -0.21 -30.65
N ALA A 418 -7.76 0.69 -31.37
CA ALA A 418 -8.24 1.19 -32.66
C ALA A 418 -7.74 0.33 -33.83
N ASP A 419 -6.84 -0.63 -33.59
CA ASP A 419 -6.41 -1.59 -34.59
C ASP A 419 -7.58 -2.50 -34.98
N LYS A 420 -7.81 -2.62 -36.29
CA LYS A 420 -8.87 -3.48 -36.83
C LYS A 420 -8.55 -4.95 -36.72
N ASN A 421 -7.26 -5.31 -36.61
CA ASN A 421 -6.82 -6.69 -36.54
C ASN A 421 -6.87 -7.26 -35.11
N ASP A 422 -6.98 -6.40 -34.11
CA ASP A 422 -7.08 -6.77 -32.70
C ASP A 422 -8.07 -5.81 -32.00
N PRO A 423 -9.37 -5.91 -32.31
CA PRO A 423 -10.37 -4.94 -31.89
C PRO A 423 -10.77 -5.16 -30.43
N GLU A 424 -9.93 -4.71 -29.51
CA GLU A 424 -10.20 -4.76 -28.08
C GLU A 424 -11.06 -3.58 -27.64
N CYS A 425 -12.05 -3.85 -26.78
CA CYS A 425 -12.79 -2.81 -26.08
C CYS A 425 -13.38 -3.36 -24.80
N TYR A 426 -12.99 -2.78 -23.68
CA TYR A 426 -13.48 -3.15 -22.37
C TYR A 426 -13.53 -1.95 -21.42
N PHE A 427 -14.70 -1.71 -20.84
CA PHE A 427 -14.94 -0.70 -19.81
C PHE A 427 -15.42 -1.40 -18.54
N PRO A 428 -14.56 -1.60 -17.52
CA PRO A 428 -14.92 -2.34 -16.30
C PRO A 428 -16.22 -1.88 -15.64
N ALA A 429 -16.51 -0.58 -15.65
CA ALA A 429 -17.75 -0.04 -15.09
C ALA A 429 -19.01 -0.46 -15.88
N LEU A 430 -18.90 -0.66 -17.20
CA LEU A 430 -20.03 -0.98 -18.07
C LEU A 430 -20.23 -2.48 -18.30
N GLU A 431 -19.19 -3.29 -18.05
CA GLU A 431 -19.15 -4.70 -18.45
C GLU A 431 -18.94 -5.68 -17.27
N GLY A 432 -19.44 -5.35 -16.08
CA GLY A 432 -19.40 -6.27 -14.93
C GLY A 432 -18.04 -6.34 -14.21
N GLY A 433 -17.06 -5.54 -14.64
CA GLY A 433 -15.71 -5.57 -14.09
C GLY A 433 -15.61 -4.99 -12.68
N LEU A 434 -16.38 -3.95 -12.37
CA LEU A 434 -16.43 -3.38 -11.01
C LEU A 434 -17.13 -4.31 -10.03
N GLU A 435 -18.13 -5.07 -10.49
CA GLU A 435 -18.81 -6.10 -9.72
C GLU A 435 -17.85 -7.24 -9.37
N ALA A 436 -17.07 -7.70 -10.35
CA ALA A 436 -16.02 -8.69 -10.13
C ALA A 436 -14.94 -8.17 -9.16
N PHE A 437 -14.61 -6.87 -9.24
CA PHE A 437 -13.68 -6.25 -8.28
C PHE A 437 -14.25 -6.24 -6.86
N GLY A 438 -15.50 -5.81 -6.68
CA GLY A 438 -16.15 -5.79 -5.37
C GLY A 438 -16.32 -7.18 -4.74
N GLN A 439 -16.46 -8.24 -5.56
CA GLN A 439 -16.50 -9.62 -5.08
C GLN A 439 -15.12 -10.12 -4.64
N ALA A 440 -14.08 -9.85 -5.44
CA ALA A 440 -12.73 -10.37 -5.19
C ALA A 440 -11.97 -9.56 -4.13
N TYR A 441 -12.24 -8.27 -4.01
CA TYR A 441 -11.57 -7.33 -3.12
C TYR A 441 -12.61 -6.59 -2.29
N PRO A 442 -13.36 -7.26 -1.41
CA PRO A 442 -14.54 -6.68 -0.74
C PRO A 442 -14.21 -5.48 0.13
N TYR A 443 -12.95 -5.32 0.52
CA TYR A 443 -12.49 -4.16 1.28
C TYR A 443 -11.72 -3.17 0.44
N GLY A 444 -11.40 -3.42 -0.84
CA GLY A 444 -10.56 -2.56 -1.67
C GLY A 444 -11.11 -1.13 -1.85
N THR A 445 -10.29 -0.26 -2.45
CA THR A 445 -10.69 1.14 -2.66
C THR A 445 -11.00 1.40 -4.12
N VAL A 446 -12.10 2.10 -4.41
CA VAL A 446 -12.43 2.64 -5.73
C VAL A 446 -12.33 4.15 -5.69
N LEU A 447 -11.42 4.71 -6.49
CA LEU A 447 -11.25 6.15 -6.66
C LEU A 447 -11.90 6.60 -7.98
N LEU A 448 -12.91 7.46 -7.89
CA LEU A 448 -13.54 8.13 -9.03
C LEU A 448 -13.23 9.63 -9.00
N GLN A 449 -12.36 10.07 -9.91
CA GLN A 449 -12.16 11.50 -10.17
C GLN A 449 -13.19 11.95 -11.21
N ILE A 450 -14.03 12.90 -10.82
CA ILE A 450 -15.06 13.45 -11.70
C ILE A 450 -14.62 14.79 -12.28
N ARG A 451 -15.07 15.06 -13.50
CA ARG A 451 -14.87 16.33 -14.20
C ARG A 451 -16.21 16.77 -14.77
N ASN A 452 -16.43 18.08 -14.93
CA ASN A 452 -17.57 18.56 -15.71
C ASN A 452 -17.58 17.88 -17.10
N ALA A 453 -18.70 17.25 -17.46
CA ALA A 453 -18.80 16.36 -18.62
C ALA A 453 -18.47 17.07 -19.95
N SER A 454 -18.97 18.29 -20.17
CA SER A 454 -18.64 19.08 -21.37
C SER A 454 -17.15 19.43 -21.44
N THR A 455 -16.55 19.77 -20.29
CA THR A 455 -15.12 20.03 -20.18
C THR A 455 -14.29 18.78 -20.44
N TRP A 456 -14.74 17.63 -19.94
CA TRP A 456 -14.15 16.33 -20.22
C TRP A 456 -14.19 15.99 -21.72
N TYR A 457 -15.36 16.13 -22.37
CA TYR A 457 -15.52 15.88 -23.81
C TYR A 457 -14.60 16.79 -24.64
N SER A 458 -14.57 18.08 -24.31
CA SER A 458 -13.64 19.05 -24.89
C SER A 458 -12.17 18.60 -24.76
N SER A 459 -11.80 18.01 -23.62
CA SER A 459 -10.47 17.46 -23.41
C SER A 459 -10.19 16.18 -24.20
N MET A 460 -11.20 15.31 -24.37
CA MET A 460 -11.09 14.11 -25.20
C MET A 460 -10.88 14.45 -26.67
N LYS A 461 -11.70 15.35 -27.21
CA LYS A 461 -11.63 15.80 -28.61
C LYS A 461 -10.25 16.36 -28.98
N ARG A 462 -9.63 17.11 -28.07
CA ARG A 462 -8.29 17.69 -28.28
C ARG A 462 -7.15 16.68 -28.14
N TRP A 463 -7.31 15.62 -27.36
CA TRP A 463 -6.23 14.66 -27.10
C TRP A 463 -6.20 13.58 -28.17
N SER A 464 -5.50 13.87 -29.28
CA SER A 464 -5.32 12.94 -30.40
C SER A 464 -6.64 12.38 -30.95
N ALA A 465 -7.69 13.21 -30.97
CA ALA A 465 -9.05 12.84 -31.38
C ALA A 465 -9.55 11.55 -30.70
N LEU A 466 -9.46 11.51 -29.36
CA LEU A 466 -9.81 10.32 -28.57
C LEU A 466 -11.26 9.89 -28.76
N ASP A 467 -12.17 10.88 -28.85
CA ASP A 467 -13.59 10.68 -29.17
C ASP A 467 -13.75 9.90 -30.48
N ARG A 468 -13.05 10.33 -31.53
CA ARG A 468 -13.06 9.62 -32.82
C ARG A 468 -12.49 8.21 -32.66
N ARG A 469 -11.36 8.04 -31.96
CA ARG A 469 -10.74 6.73 -31.73
C ARG A 469 -11.71 5.77 -31.02
N PHE A 470 -12.40 6.23 -29.98
CA PHE A 470 -13.40 5.45 -29.24
C PHE A 470 -14.55 5.05 -30.15
N ALA A 471 -15.11 6.00 -30.90
CA ALA A 471 -16.24 5.76 -31.80
C ALA A 471 -15.88 4.89 -33.03
N THR A 472 -14.62 4.91 -33.43
CA THR A 472 -14.13 4.12 -34.56
C THR A 472 -13.50 2.79 -34.19
N SER A 473 -13.31 2.49 -32.90
CA SER A 473 -12.85 1.17 -32.46
C SER A 473 -13.87 0.11 -32.87
N PRO A 474 -13.50 -0.91 -33.67
CA PRO A 474 -14.45 -1.93 -34.09
C PRO A 474 -15.02 -2.72 -32.91
N GLY A 475 -14.19 -3.01 -31.89
CA GLY A 475 -14.60 -3.72 -30.69
C GLY A 475 -15.66 -2.94 -29.90
N CYS A 476 -15.42 -1.65 -29.68
CA CYS A 476 -16.38 -0.81 -28.95
C CYS A 476 -17.69 -0.64 -29.71
N ARG A 477 -17.62 -0.50 -31.04
CA ARG A 477 -18.81 -0.38 -31.89
C ARG A 477 -19.64 -1.65 -31.89
N GLN A 478 -18.99 -2.82 -32.00
CA GLN A 478 -19.69 -4.11 -31.99
C GLN A 478 -20.41 -4.34 -30.67
N LYS A 479 -19.79 -3.95 -29.55
CA LYS A 479 -20.39 -4.07 -28.22
C LYS A 479 -21.38 -2.94 -27.88
N GLY A 480 -21.44 -1.88 -28.70
CA GLY A 480 -22.29 -0.70 -28.43
C GLY A 480 -21.88 0.11 -27.19
N LEU A 481 -20.60 0.03 -26.79
CA LEU A 481 -20.12 0.63 -25.55
C LEU A 481 -19.76 2.11 -25.67
N THR A 482 -19.62 2.63 -26.89
CA THR A 482 -19.23 4.02 -27.13
C THR A 482 -20.18 4.69 -28.12
N PRO A 483 -20.33 6.03 -28.06
CA PRO A 483 -21.10 6.78 -29.04
C PRO A 483 -20.59 6.57 -30.49
N HIS A 484 -21.51 6.60 -31.46
CA HIS A 484 -21.19 6.44 -32.89
C HIS A 484 -20.26 7.55 -33.42
N PRO A 485 -19.47 7.35 -34.50
CA PRO A 485 -18.56 8.39 -35.05
C PRO A 485 -19.16 9.74 -35.44
N LYS A 486 -20.50 9.83 -35.53
CA LYS A 486 -21.25 11.06 -35.81
C LYS A 486 -21.96 11.60 -34.56
N ALA A 487 -21.62 11.09 -33.39
CA ALA A 487 -22.21 11.50 -32.12
C ALA A 487 -21.98 12.98 -31.86
N THR A 488 -23.02 13.65 -31.38
CA THR A 488 -22.96 15.05 -30.97
C THR A 488 -22.24 15.17 -29.63
N GLU A 489 -21.87 16.39 -29.25
CA GLU A 489 -21.34 16.68 -27.92
C GLU A 489 -22.28 16.18 -26.81
N ALA A 490 -23.59 16.40 -26.96
CA ALA A 490 -24.59 15.96 -25.99
C ALA A 490 -24.55 14.44 -25.75
N MET A 491 -24.34 13.63 -26.80
CA MET A 491 -24.23 12.18 -26.67
C MET A 491 -22.95 11.75 -25.93
N TRP A 492 -21.85 12.50 -26.08
CA TRP A 492 -20.61 12.22 -25.34
C TRP A 492 -20.71 12.64 -23.88
N VAL A 493 -21.39 13.76 -23.61
CA VAL A 493 -21.72 14.21 -22.25
C VAL A 493 -22.57 13.14 -21.54
N ASP A 494 -23.64 12.69 -22.18
CA ASP A 494 -24.52 11.63 -21.67
C ASP A 494 -23.76 10.31 -21.43
N PHE A 495 -22.85 9.94 -22.33
CA PHE A 495 -21.99 8.77 -22.15
C PHE A 495 -21.11 8.87 -20.89
N TYR A 496 -20.48 10.03 -20.64
CA TYR A 496 -19.67 10.24 -19.43
C TYR A 496 -20.51 10.20 -18.16
N GLU A 497 -21.67 10.85 -18.18
CA GLU A 497 -22.60 10.86 -17.04
C GLU A 497 -23.13 9.46 -16.76
N THR A 498 -23.48 8.70 -17.80
CA THR A 498 -23.88 7.29 -17.69
C THR A 498 -22.77 6.43 -17.09
N TYR A 499 -21.53 6.58 -17.55
CA TYR A 499 -20.39 5.85 -16.98
C TYR A 499 -20.22 6.15 -15.49
N THR A 500 -20.16 7.44 -15.10
CA THR A 500 -19.95 7.82 -13.69
C THR A 500 -21.13 7.42 -12.81
N LYS A 501 -22.38 7.52 -13.32
CA LYS A 501 -23.57 7.00 -12.65
C LYS A 501 -23.46 5.50 -12.43
N ARG A 502 -22.98 4.74 -13.41
CA ARG A 502 -22.80 3.30 -13.27
C ARG A 502 -21.79 2.95 -12.19
N VAL A 503 -20.66 3.66 -12.11
CA VAL A 503 -19.70 3.48 -11.01
C VAL A 503 -20.38 3.66 -9.66
N ARG A 504 -21.12 4.76 -9.46
CA ARG A 504 -21.86 5.03 -8.20
C ARG A 504 -22.84 3.92 -7.84
N GLN A 505 -23.65 3.51 -8.81
CA GLN A 505 -24.61 2.41 -8.64
C GLN A 505 -23.93 1.09 -8.26
N THR A 506 -22.77 0.78 -8.85
CA THR A 506 -22.03 -0.41 -8.45
C THR A 506 -21.51 -0.28 -7.01
N MET A 507 -21.04 0.90 -6.58
CA MET A 507 -20.56 1.08 -5.20
C MET A 507 -21.68 0.93 -4.15
N GLU A 508 -22.92 1.31 -4.48
CA GLU A 508 -24.09 1.04 -3.63
C GLU A 508 -24.32 -0.47 -3.39
N LEU A 509 -23.95 -1.33 -4.35
CA LEU A 509 -24.09 -2.79 -4.24
C LEU A 509 -22.97 -3.44 -3.40
N TYR A 510 -21.85 -2.74 -3.18
CA TYR A 510 -20.68 -3.25 -2.47
C TYR A 510 -20.28 -2.29 -1.33
N PRO A 511 -21.10 -2.18 -0.26
CA PRO A 511 -20.89 -1.21 0.81
C PRO A 511 -19.61 -1.43 1.63
N ASN A 512 -18.97 -2.60 1.49
CA ASN A 512 -17.68 -2.87 2.13
C ASN A 512 -16.48 -2.26 1.37
N LEU A 513 -16.67 -1.88 0.10
CA LEU A 513 -15.64 -1.18 -0.65
C LEU A 513 -15.51 0.25 -0.12
N ASN A 514 -14.27 0.73 -0.06
CA ASN A 514 -14.02 2.15 0.15
C ASN A 514 -14.28 2.89 -1.16
N TYR A 515 -15.26 3.81 -1.17
CA TYR A 515 -15.54 4.65 -2.32
C TYR A 515 -15.08 6.09 -2.09
N VAL A 516 -14.22 6.57 -2.98
CA VAL A 516 -13.71 7.94 -2.95
C VAL A 516 -14.08 8.63 -4.25
N GLU A 517 -14.98 9.61 -4.18
CA GLU A 517 -15.31 10.48 -5.31
C GLU A 517 -14.76 11.88 -5.07
N VAL A 518 -13.95 12.38 -6.01
CA VAL A 518 -13.32 13.71 -5.89
C VAL A 518 -13.47 14.52 -7.17
N PRO A 519 -13.85 15.81 -7.10
CA PRO A 519 -13.88 16.67 -8.26
C PRO A 519 -12.47 17.08 -8.68
N LEU A 520 -12.17 16.93 -9.97
CA LEU A 520 -10.94 17.41 -10.59
C LEU A 520 -10.96 18.95 -10.64
N SER A 521 -10.47 19.55 -9.57
CA SER A 521 -10.40 20.99 -9.30
C SER A 521 -8.98 21.40 -8.92
N ASP A 522 -8.75 22.69 -8.68
CA ASP A 522 -7.52 23.25 -8.12
C ASP A 522 -7.22 22.73 -6.70
N LYS A 523 -8.26 22.37 -5.94
CA LYS A 523 -8.15 21.87 -4.55
C LYS A 523 -8.03 20.36 -4.42
N ILE A 524 -7.97 19.61 -5.52
CA ILE A 524 -7.93 18.15 -5.47
C ILE A 524 -6.68 17.64 -4.76
N GLY A 525 -5.53 18.31 -4.88
CA GLY A 525 -4.29 17.90 -4.21
C GLY A 525 -4.44 17.83 -2.69
N PRO A 526 -4.75 18.95 -2.01
CA PRO A 526 -5.03 18.94 -0.57
C PRO A 526 -6.17 18.01 -0.17
N THR A 527 -7.19 17.85 -1.03
CA THR A 527 -8.30 16.92 -0.79
C THR A 527 -7.81 15.46 -0.76
N MET A 528 -6.99 15.08 -1.74
CA MET A 528 -6.37 13.76 -1.82
C MET A 528 -5.41 13.53 -0.64
N ASP A 529 -4.58 14.51 -0.28
CA ASP A 529 -3.65 14.42 0.86
C ASP A 529 -4.42 14.13 2.15
N ASN A 530 -5.53 14.84 2.37
CA ASN A 530 -6.38 14.65 3.52
C ASN A 530 -7.11 13.29 3.53
N ILE A 531 -7.63 12.84 2.38
CA ILE A 531 -8.32 11.54 2.27
C ILE A 531 -7.33 10.39 2.49
N PHE A 532 -6.17 10.44 1.84
CA PHE A 532 -5.21 9.34 1.82
C PHE A 532 -4.14 9.43 2.95
N GLY A 533 -4.17 10.51 3.75
CA GLY A 533 -3.23 10.73 4.85
C GLY A 533 -1.79 10.88 4.38
N PHE A 534 -1.58 11.48 3.21
CA PHE A 534 -0.25 11.81 2.72
C PHE A 534 0.06 13.27 3.09
N SER A 535 1.32 13.55 3.46
CA SER A 535 1.73 14.90 3.89
C SER A 535 1.58 15.91 2.74
N GLN A 536 0.90 17.04 3.02
CA GLN A 536 0.77 18.18 2.09
C GLN A 536 2.14 18.73 1.65
N GLU A 537 3.18 18.55 2.46
CA GLU A 537 4.53 19.01 2.17
C GLU A 537 5.13 18.33 0.93
N THR A 538 4.59 17.16 0.56
CA THR A 538 5.11 16.42 -0.59
C THR A 538 4.74 17.05 -1.93
N ASN A 539 3.72 17.92 -1.97
CA ASN A 539 3.15 18.54 -3.18
C ASN A 539 3.06 17.52 -4.33
N CYS A 540 2.54 16.33 -4.02
CA CYS A 540 2.55 15.21 -4.96
C CYS A 540 1.54 15.39 -6.08
N TRP A 541 0.47 16.15 -5.83
CA TRP A 541 -0.49 16.48 -6.86
C TRP A 541 0.03 17.62 -7.75
N LYS A 542 0.68 17.25 -8.85
CA LYS A 542 1.14 18.20 -9.87
C LYS A 542 0.29 18.08 -11.12
N HIS A 543 -0.07 19.20 -11.74
CA HIS A 543 -0.70 19.18 -13.07
C HIS A 543 0.26 18.48 -14.06
N LYS A 544 -0.13 17.29 -14.49
CA LYS A 544 0.61 16.45 -15.44
C LYS A 544 -0.29 16.19 -16.63
N ASN A 545 0.31 16.08 -17.81
CA ASN A 545 -0.42 16.04 -19.08
C ASN A 545 -1.34 17.25 -19.32
N SER A 546 -0.99 18.44 -18.77
CA SER A 546 -1.59 19.69 -19.22
C SER A 546 -1.24 19.91 -20.69
N ASN A 547 -2.17 20.45 -21.48
CA ASN A 547 -1.87 20.83 -22.84
C ASN A 547 -1.09 22.15 -22.78
N PRO A 548 0.21 22.18 -23.11
CA PRO A 548 1.08 23.34 -22.85
C PRO A 548 0.64 24.62 -23.61
N LYS A 549 -0.28 24.50 -24.56
CA LYS A 549 -0.83 25.64 -25.30
C LYS A 549 -1.84 26.47 -24.51
N VAL A 550 -2.39 25.97 -23.39
CA VAL A 550 -3.44 26.67 -22.62
C VAL A 550 -2.86 27.52 -21.48
N GLU A 551 -1.68 27.19 -20.96
CA GLU A 551 -1.07 27.91 -19.83
C GLU A 551 -0.55 29.32 -20.16
N LYS A 552 -0.48 29.71 -21.44
CA LYS A 552 -0.02 31.06 -21.84
C LYS A 552 -1.14 32.12 -21.90
N GLN A 553 -2.35 31.83 -21.42
CA GLN A 553 -3.50 32.73 -21.54
C GLN A 553 -4.19 33.07 -20.20
N HIS A 554 -3.59 32.67 -19.08
CA HIS A 554 -3.91 33.13 -17.73
C HIS A 554 -2.64 33.68 -17.10
#